data_AF-A0A1M5EDX1-F1
#
_entry.id   AF-A0A1M5EDX1-F1
#
_cell.length_a   1.000
_cell.length_b   1.000
_cell.length_c   1.000
_cell.angle_alpha   90.00
_cell.angle_beta   90.00
_cell.angle_gamma   90.00
#
_symmetry.space_group_name_H-M   'P 1'
#
loop_
_entity.id
_entity.type
_entity.pdbx_description
1 polymer ?
#
loop_
_entity_poly.entity_id
_entity_poly.type
_entity_poly.pdbx_seq_one_letter_code
_entity_poly.pdbx_strand_id
1 'polypeptide(L)'
;MTSSGPSGQQAPEQQPAQEQPPPAPTAVERANRMSAANMIRSLAPLVLICLLVVGWIALRQSGTDPVRTVDPGSSVQFAASRAGYELEAPAELPDGYRPTSARTDAGEAAEGAPVTLEIGYLTPSDEYAGFVTTDDPRAEELTAVLDDATEDGTVDLGGRTWTRLTSERGETVLTLEDGEVTTVVTGSADDDELETVAGSVAPVVVR
;
A
#
# COMPACT_ATOMS: atom_id res chain seq x y z
N MET A 1 98.15 52.23 6.00
CA MET A 1 98.82 51.95 7.29
C MET A 1 97.74 51.83 8.35
N THR A 2 97.75 50.72 9.12
CA THR A 2 97.09 50.54 10.46
C THR A 2 95.55 50.43 10.44
N SER A 3 94.87 49.49 11.10
CA SER A 3 95.20 48.26 11.85
C SER A 3 93.88 47.51 12.10
N SER A 4 93.94 46.18 12.10
CA SER A 4 92.90 45.29 12.61
C SER A 4 92.83 45.33 14.14
N GLY A 5 91.67 44.97 14.71
CA GLY A 5 91.48 44.68 16.13
C GLY A 5 90.02 44.37 16.48
N PRO A 6 89.65 43.09 16.76
CA PRO A 6 88.29 42.65 17.08
C PRO A 6 88.06 42.39 18.59
N SER A 7 86.78 42.12 18.92
CA SER A 7 86.23 41.42 20.11
C SER A 7 85.64 42.27 21.26
N GLY A 8 84.35 42.02 21.54
CA GLY A 8 83.82 42.13 22.91
C GLY A 8 82.33 42.50 23.07
N GLN A 9 81.46 41.48 23.11
CA GLN A 9 80.28 41.35 24.00
C GLN A 9 78.99 42.17 23.75
N GLN A 10 77.91 41.49 23.38
CA GLN A 10 76.79 41.11 24.27
C GLN A 10 75.66 40.51 23.43
N ALA A 11 75.29 39.27 23.73
CA ALA A 11 74.08 38.65 23.21
C ALA A 11 72.86 39.30 23.89
N PRO A 12 71.87 39.82 23.14
CA PRO A 12 70.56 40.09 23.72
C PRO A 12 69.80 38.77 23.80
N GLU A 13 69.42 38.45 25.03
CA GLU A 13 68.56 37.36 25.43
C GLU A 13 67.35 37.20 24.51
N GLN A 14 67.05 35.97 24.11
CA GLN A 14 65.79 35.61 23.48
C GLN A 14 64.66 35.90 24.47
N GLN A 15 63.93 37.00 24.28
CA GLN A 15 62.58 37.09 24.81
C GLN A 15 61.74 36.04 24.09
N PRO A 16 61.03 35.14 24.79
CA PRO A 16 60.08 34.26 24.14
C PRO A 16 59.06 35.17 23.47
N ALA A 17 59.03 35.16 22.13
CA ALA A 17 57.96 35.80 21.38
C ALA A 17 56.67 35.19 21.92
N GLN A 18 55.92 35.99 22.68
CA GLN A 18 54.60 35.60 23.15
C GLN A 18 53.80 35.28 21.89
N GLU A 19 53.49 34.00 21.72
CA GLU A 19 52.61 33.51 20.69
C GLU A 19 51.26 34.20 20.91
N GLN A 20 51.03 35.28 20.15
CA GLN A 20 49.76 36.00 20.21
C GLN A 20 48.66 34.99 19.88
N PRO A 21 47.64 34.82 20.74
CA PRO A 21 46.53 33.96 20.42
C PRO A 21 45.93 34.44 19.08
N PRO A 22 45.57 33.51 18.18
CA PRO A 22 45.06 33.89 16.86
C PRO A 22 43.89 34.88 17.03
N PRO A 23 43.82 35.92 16.18
CA PRO A 23 42.81 36.95 16.32
C PRO A 23 41.41 36.33 16.25
N ALA A 24 40.52 36.77 17.14
CA ALA A 24 39.14 36.31 17.16
C ALA A 24 38.47 36.59 15.81
N PRO A 25 37.69 35.63 15.26
CA PRO A 25 37.07 35.79 13.95
C PRO A 25 36.16 37.03 13.93
N THR A 26 36.28 37.80 12.85
CA THR A 26 35.58 39.06 12.63
C THR A 26 34.07 38.85 12.54
N ALA A 27 33.28 39.89 12.82
CA ALA A 27 31.82 39.83 12.72
C ALA A 27 31.36 39.43 11.30
N VAL A 28 32.13 39.77 10.28
CA VAL A 28 31.90 39.41 8.87
C VAL A 28 32.14 37.92 8.63
N GLU A 29 33.17 37.31 9.22
CA GLU A 29 33.41 35.85 9.13
C GLU A 29 32.33 35.04 9.85
N ARG A 30 31.80 35.55 10.97
CA ARG A 30 30.65 34.95 11.66
C ARG A 30 29.35 35.10 10.87
N ALA A 31 29.11 36.26 10.28
CA ALA A 31 27.95 36.50 9.41
C ALA A 31 28.00 35.66 8.12
N ASN A 32 29.19 35.47 7.53
CA ASN A 32 29.37 34.58 6.38
C ASN A 32 29.07 33.11 6.74
N ARG A 33 29.43 32.63 7.94
CA ARG A 33 29.02 31.30 8.41
C ARG A 33 27.50 31.16 8.61
N MET A 34 26.81 32.26 8.92
CA MET A 34 25.36 32.31 9.12
C MET A 34 24.58 32.83 7.90
N SER A 35 25.21 32.91 6.72
CA SER A 35 24.54 33.36 5.52
C SER A 35 23.67 32.24 4.95
N ALA A 36 22.42 32.54 4.60
CA ALA A 36 21.50 31.60 3.95
C ALA A 36 22.13 30.94 2.71
N ALA A 37 23.04 31.64 2.02
CA ALA A 37 23.81 31.10 0.90
C ALA A 37 24.75 29.93 1.28
N ASN A 38 25.28 29.91 2.51
CA ASN A 38 26.04 28.78 3.04
C ASN A 38 25.15 27.64 3.53
N MET A 39 23.97 27.96 4.10
CA MET A 39 22.98 26.92 4.43
C MET A 39 22.47 26.22 3.16
N ILE A 40 22.15 26.97 2.11
CA ILE A 40 21.75 26.42 0.80
C ILE A 40 22.88 25.61 0.18
N ARG A 41 24.14 26.07 0.26
CA ARG A 41 25.30 25.27 -0.21
C ARG A 41 25.47 23.96 0.55
N SER A 42 25.19 23.94 1.86
CA SER A 42 25.25 22.70 2.65
C SER A 42 24.04 21.78 2.44
N LEU A 43 22.87 22.33 2.13
CA LEU A 43 21.63 21.59 1.93
C LEU A 43 21.51 21.03 0.50
N ALA A 44 22.00 21.77 -0.50
CA ALA A 44 21.93 21.39 -1.92
C ALA A 44 22.45 19.97 -2.22
N PRO A 45 23.64 19.53 -1.72
CA PRO A 45 24.10 18.17 -1.97
C PRO A 45 23.21 17.11 -1.31
N LEU A 46 22.64 17.39 -0.12
CA LEU A 46 21.70 16.48 0.54
C LEU A 46 20.41 16.35 -0.27
N VAL A 47 19.83 17.47 -0.70
CA VAL A 47 18.63 17.49 -1.54
C VAL A 47 18.87 16.77 -2.86
N LEU A 48 20.03 16.99 -3.49
CA LEU A 48 20.42 16.29 -4.72
C LEU A 48 20.51 14.78 -4.49
N ILE A 49 21.13 14.33 -3.40
CA ILE A 49 21.18 12.91 -3.03
C ILE A 49 19.78 12.36 -2.80
N CYS A 50 18.91 13.07 -2.07
CA CYS A 50 17.52 12.66 -1.87
C CYS A 50 16.77 12.53 -3.20
N LEU A 51 16.91 13.48 -4.12
CA LEU A 51 16.29 13.43 -5.44
C LEU A 51 16.83 12.27 -6.29
N LEU A 52 18.13 11.98 -6.21
CA LEU A 52 18.73 10.83 -6.90
C LEU A 52 18.23 9.51 -6.32
N VAL A 53 18.09 9.41 -4.99
CA VAL A 53 17.54 8.22 -4.33
C VAL A 53 16.07 8.03 -4.68
N VAL A 54 15.26 9.08 -4.61
CA VAL A 54 13.84 9.04 -5.01
C VAL A 54 13.70 8.69 -6.48
N GLY A 55 14.48 9.33 -7.35
CA GLY A 55 14.49 9.04 -8.78
C GLY A 55 14.93 7.61 -9.09
N TRP A 56 15.94 7.09 -8.39
CA TRP A 56 16.39 5.70 -8.52
C TRP A 56 15.35 4.69 -8.03
N ILE A 57 14.69 4.97 -6.90
CA ILE A 57 13.59 4.17 -6.38
C ILE A 57 12.42 4.17 -7.37
N ALA A 58 12.04 5.35 -7.88
CA ALA A 58 10.97 5.50 -8.87
C ALA A 58 11.30 4.76 -10.17
N LEU A 59 12.53 4.87 -10.68
CA LEU A 59 13.01 4.15 -11.87
C LEU A 59 13.07 2.62 -11.68
N ARG A 60 13.33 2.15 -10.45
CA ARG A 60 13.28 0.72 -10.10
C ARG A 60 11.85 0.19 -9.95
N GLN A 61 10.94 1.04 -9.48
CA GLN A 61 9.52 0.72 -9.33
C GLN A 61 8.76 0.83 -10.66
N SER A 62 9.20 1.67 -11.60
CA SER A 62 8.52 1.91 -12.89
C SER A 62 8.53 0.73 -13.87
N GLY A 63 9.04 -0.45 -13.48
CA GLY A 63 9.05 -1.67 -14.30
C GLY A 63 8.39 -2.88 -13.66
N THR A 64 7.81 -2.74 -12.47
CA THR A 64 7.07 -3.81 -11.79
C THR A 64 5.66 -3.28 -11.57
N ASP A 65 4.66 -3.87 -12.21
CA ASP A 65 3.27 -3.67 -11.81
C ASP A 65 3.21 -3.93 -10.30
N PRO A 66 2.96 -2.91 -9.45
CA PRO A 66 3.09 -3.06 -8.01
C PRO A 66 2.05 -4.04 -7.44
N VAL A 67 1.04 -4.38 -8.25
CA VAL A 67 -0.06 -5.25 -7.89
C VAL A 67 0.40 -6.70 -8.03
N ARG A 68 0.59 -7.37 -6.90
CA ARG A 68 0.81 -8.83 -6.90
C ARG A 68 -0.51 -9.52 -7.15
N THR A 69 -0.60 -10.22 -8.27
CA THR A 69 -1.72 -11.11 -8.54
C THR A 69 -1.53 -12.45 -7.83
N VAL A 70 -2.61 -13.02 -7.32
CA VAL A 70 -2.67 -14.36 -6.73
C VAL A 70 -3.53 -15.28 -7.59
N ASP A 71 -3.33 -16.59 -7.49
CA ASP A 71 -4.25 -17.56 -8.08
C ASP A 71 -5.33 -17.92 -7.05
N PRO A 72 -6.61 -17.53 -7.26
CA PRO A 72 -7.68 -17.87 -6.32
C PRO A 72 -8.08 -19.35 -6.40
N GLY A 73 -7.70 -20.07 -7.47
CA GLY A 73 -8.22 -21.40 -7.77
C GLY A 73 -7.95 -22.45 -6.69
N SER A 74 -6.84 -22.36 -5.96
CA SER A 74 -6.56 -23.27 -4.85
C SER A 74 -7.45 -23.00 -3.63
N SER A 75 -7.68 -21.74 -3.30
CA SER A 75 -8.54 -21.34 -2.17
C SER A 75 -10.00 -21.67 -2.47
N VAL A 76 -10.45 -21.41 -3.70
CA VAL A 76 -11.80 -21.73 -4.18
C VAL A 76 -12.05 -23.23 -4.14
N GLN A 77 -11.14 -24.07 -4.68
CA GLN A 77 -11.31 -25.52 -4.64
C GLN A 77 -11.27 -26.07 -3.21
N PHE A 78 -10.40 -25.51 -2.36
CA PHE A 78 -10.31 -25.93 -0.97
C PHE A 78 -11.59 -25.59 -0.20
N ALA A 79 -12.10 -24.37 -0.35
CA ALA A 79 -13.39 -23.96 0.22
C ALA A 79 -14.52 -24.86 -0.30
N ALA A 80 -14.60 -25.11 -1.61
CA ALA A 80 -15.65 -25.94 -2.21
C ALA A 80 -15.62 -27.39 -1.72
N SER A 81 -14.43 -27.92 -1.40
CA SER A 81 -14.29 -29.28 -0.85
C SER A 81 -14.72 -29.43 0.61
N ARG A 82 -14.86 -28.31 1.33
CA ARG A 82 -15.16 -28.24 2.76
C ARG A 82 -16.56 -27.69 3.04
N ALA A 83 -17.05 -26.81 2.17
CA ALA A 83 -18.36 -26.20 2.28
C ALA A 83 -19.46 -27.27 2.30
N GLY A 84 -20.45 -27.09 3.17
CA GLY A 84 -21.65 -27.92 3.22
C GLY A 84 -22.67 -27.59 2.12
N TYR A 85 -22.38 -26.61 1.27
CA TYR A 85 -23.25 -26.02 0.25
C TYR A 85 -22.56 -25.97 -1.12
N GLU A 86 -23.32 -25.69 -2.18
CA GLU A 86 -22.76 -25.47 -3.51
C GLU A 86 -22.05 -24.12 -3.54
N LEU A 87 -20.72 -24.14 -3.43
CA LEU A 87 -19.92 -22.91 -3.43
C LEU A 87 -19.96 -22.25 -4.81
N GLU A 88 -20.22 -20.96 -4.82
CA GLU A 88 -20.16 -20.12 -6.01
C GLU A 88 -18.99 -19.15 -5.93
N ALA A 89 -18.39 -18.82 -7.06
CA ALA A 89 -17.32 -17.84 -7.14
C ALA A 89 -17.34 -17.11 -8.49
N PRO A 90 -16.79 -15.89 -8.59
CA PRO A 90 -16.60 -15.19 -9.87
C PRO A 90 -15.76 -16.05 -10.82
N ALA A 91 -16.30 -16.28 -12.02
CA ALA A 91 -15.65 -17.04 -13.09
C ALA A 91 -15.71 -16.24 -14.39
N GLU A 92 -14.68 -16.37 -15.24
CA GLU A 92 -14.66 -15.76 -16.58
C GLU A 92 -14.81 -14.23 -16.59
N LEU A 93 -14.19 -13.54 -15.62
CA LEU A 93 -14.12 -12.08 -15.61
C LEU A 93 -13.44 -11.54 -16.88
N PRO A 94 -13.86 -10.36 -17.39
CA PRO A 94 -13.19 -9.69 -18.50
C PRO A 94 -11.70 -9.42 -18.22
N ASP A 95 -10.94 -9.17 -19.29
CA ASP A 95 -9.54 -8.75 -19.16
C ASP A 95 -9.42 -7.50 -18.29
N GLY A 96 -8.43 -7.50 -17.38
CA GLY A 96 -8.10 -6.37 -16.51
C GLY A 96 -8.51 -6.54 -15.05
N TYR A 97 -9.42 -7.48 -14.75
CA TYR A 97 -9.70 -7.88 -13.37
C TYR A 97 -8.57 -8.76 -12.85
N ARG A 98 -7.83 -8.25 -11.86
CA ARG A 98 -6.64 -8.90 -11.31
C ARG A 98 -6.94 -9.38 -9.88
N PRO A 99 -7.02 -10.69 -9.61
CA PRO A 99 -7.16 -11.18 -8.24
C PRO A 99 -5.92 -10.83 -7.42
N THR A 100 -6.09 -10.09 -6.32
CA THR A 100 -5.01 -9.61 -5.43
C THR A 100 -4.97 -10.34 -4.09
N SER A 101 -6.11 -10.90 -3.67
CA SER A 101 -6.23 -11.74 -2.47
C SER A 101 -7.26 -12.84 -2.67
N ALA A 102 -7.03 -13.98 -2.03
CA ALA A 102 -8.00 -15.08 -1.93
C ALA A 102 -7.82 -15.75 -0.58
N ARG A 103 -8.85 -15.69 0.28
CA ARG A 103 -8.83 -16.23 1.65
C ARG A 103 -10.03 -17.14 1.86
N THR A 104 -9.85 -18.12 2.74
CA THR A 104 -10.94 -18.97 3.21
C THR A 104 -10.64 -19.47 4.61
N ASP A 105 -11.68 -19.58 5.44
CA ASP A 105 -11.65 -20.14 6.79
C ASP A 105 -11.72 -21.68 6.80
N ALA A 106 -11.92 -22.31 5.64
CA ALA A 106 -12.07 -23.76 5.47
C ALA A 106 -10.90 -24.59 6.06
N GLY A 107 -9.74 -23.96 6.29
CA GLY A 107 -8.57 -24.60 6.90
C GLY A 107 -8.62 -24.67 8.42
N GLU A 108 -9.37 -23.76 9.04
CA GLU A 108 -9.55 -23.64 10.49
C GLU A 108 -10.94 -24.14 10.93
N ALA A 109 -11.89 -24.20 9.99
CA ALA A 109 -13.23 -24.73 10.16
C ALA A 109 -13.22 -26.21 10.59
N ALA A 110 -14.00 -26.55 11.63
CA ALA A 110 -14.28 -27.93 11.98
C ALA A 110 -15.13 -28.61 10.90
N GLU A 111 -15.21 -29.95 10.91
CA GLU A 111 -16.10 -30.67 9.98
C GLU A 111 -17.55 -30.22 10.17
N GLY A 112 -18.16 -29.69 9.10
CA GLY A 112 -19.53 -29.16 9.10
C GLY A 112 -19.67 -27.77 9.74
N ALA A 113 -18.57 -27.08 10.03
CA ALA A 113 -18.61 -25.65 10.34
C ALA A 113 -18.87 -24.83 9.06
N PRO A 114 -19.42 -23.61 9.19
CA PRO A 114 -19.58 -22.69 8.08
C PRO A 114 -18.25 -22.43 7.36
N VAL A 115 -18.34 -22.17 6.07
CA VAL A 115 -17.19 -21.85 5.22
C VAL A 115 -17.42 -20.52 4.53
N THR A 116 -16.46 -19.63 4.72
CA THR A 116 -16.34 -18.33 4.08
C THR A 116 -15.23 -18.36 3.04
N LEU A 117 -15.52 -17.80 1.87
CA LEU A 117 -14.55 -17.53 0.80
C LEU A 117 -14.57 -16.04 0.50
N GLU A 118 -13.40 -15.41 0.56
CA GLU A 118 -13.18 -14.01 0.20
C GLU A 118 -12.20 -13.94 -0.98
N ILE A 119 -12.52 -13.17 -2.00
CA ILE A 119 -11.62 -12.87 -3.12
C ILE A 119 -11.62 -11.36 -3.37
N GLY A 120 -10.43 -10.77 -3.37
CA GLY A 120 -10.25 -9.36 -3.70
C GLY A 120 -9.71 -9.20 -5.11
N TYR A 121 -10.34 -8.35 -5.91
CA TYR A 121 -9.93 -8.00 -7.26
C TYR A 121 -9.51 -6.53 -7.33
N LEU A 122 -8.53 -6.27 -8.16
CA LEU A 122 -8.25 -4.94 -8.68
C LEU A 122 -8.87 -4.83 -10.07
N THR A 123 -9.74 -3.86 -10.28
CA THR A 123 -10.50 -3.68 -11.51
C THR A 123 -9.64 -3.06 -12.62
N PRO A 124 -10.14 -3.03 -13.88
CA PRO A 124 -9.46 -2.31 -14.96
C PRO A 124 -9.23 -0.82 -14.68
N SER A 125 -10.07 -0.22 -13.83
CA SER A 125 -9.94 1.18 -13.37
C SER A 125 -8.99 1.35 -12.17
N ASP A 126 -8.27 0.30 -11.77
CA ASP A 126 -7.38 0.24 -10.60
C ASP A 126 -8.09 0.51 -9.26
N GLU A 127 -9.37 0.16 -9.17
CA GLU A 127 -10.17 0.21 -7.95
C GLU A 127 -10.42 -1.18 -7.36
N TYR A 128 -10.82 -1.25 -6.08
CA TYR A 128 -11.01 -2.52 -5.39
C TYR A 128 -12.44 -3.05 -5.57
N ALA A 129 -12.55 -4.33 -5.93
CA ALA A 129 -13.80 -5.09 -5.91
C ALA A 129 -13.61 -6.36 -5.08
N GLY A 130 -14.29 -6.44 -3.93
CA GLY A 130 -14.31 -7.60 -3.05
C GLY A 130 -15.51 -8.49 -3.34
N PHE A 131 -15.28 -9.79 -3.31
CA PHE A 131 -16.30 -10.84 -3.35
C PHE A 131 -16.20 -11.65 -2.06
N VAL A 132 -17.34 -11.88 -1.40
CA VAL A 132 -17.46 -12.72 -0.22
C VAL A 132 -18.64 -13.66 -0.43
N THR A 133 -18.48 -14.94 -0.10
CA THR A 133 -19.58 -15.89 0.02
C THR A 133 -19.43 -16.68 1.31
N THR A 134 -20.52 -16.88 2.03
CA THR A 134 -20.53 -17.58 3.32
C THR A 134 -21.91 -18.15 3.63
N ASP A 135 -21.95 -19.28 4.33
CA ASP A 135 -23.15 -19.83 4.99
C ASP A 135 -23.24 -19.44 6.48
N ASP A 136 -22.33 -18.59 6.97
CA ASP A 136 -22.42 -18.00 8.31
C ASP A 136 -23.07 -16.61 8.27
N PRO A 137 -24.31 -16.45 8.75
CA PRO A 137 -24.95 -15.13 8.85
C PRO A 137 -24.25 -14.20 9.85
N ARG A 138 -23.31 -14.70 10.65
CA ARG A 138 -22.50 -13.92 11.61
C ARG A 138 -21.05 -13.73 11.16
N ALA A 139 -20.71 -14.09 9.92
CA ALA A 139 -19.38 -13.80 9.39
C ALA A 139 -19.04 -12.30 9.58
N GLU A 140 -17.85 -12.02 10.08
CA GLU A 140 -17.41 -10.64 10.34
C GLU A 140 -17.37 -9.84 9.02
N GLU A 141 -16.98 -10.48 7.92
CA GLU A 141 -16.95 -9.93 6.58
C GLU A 141 -18.34 -9.52 6.08
N LEU A 142 -19.38 -10.26 6.50
CA LEU A 142 -20.76 -9.98 6.14
C LEU A 142 -21.33 -8.85 6.99
N THR A 143 -21.21 -8.97 8.31
CA THR A 143 -21.75 -7.99 9.26
C THR A 143 -21.09 -6.62 9.11
N ALA A 144 -19.78 -6.58 8.84
CA ALA A 144 -19.05 -5.33 8.59
C ALA A 144 -19.57 -4.53 7.39
N VAL A 145 -20.21 -5.19 6.43
CA VAL A 145 -20.74 -4.56 5.21
C VAL A 145 -22.24 -4.32 5.33
N LEU A 146 -22.99 -5.24 5.94
CA LEU A 146 -24.46 -5.21 5.95
C LEU A 146 -25.10 -4.48 7.14
N ASP A 147 -24.46 -4.41 8.32
CA ASP A 147 -25.13 -3.92 9.52
C ASP A 147 -25.63 -2.46 9.41
N ASP A 148 -24.91 -1.62 8.68
CA ASP A 148 -25.23 -0.21 8.45
C ASP A 148 -25.56 0.11 6.98
N ALA A 149 -25.81 -0.91 6.15
CA ALA A 149 -26.18 -0.73 4.76
C ALA A 149 -27.68 -0.44 4.60
N THR A 150 -28.02 0.47 3.69
CA THR A 150 -29.40 0.82 3.35
C THR A 150 -29.76 0.26 1.99
N GLU A 151 -30.86 -0.47 1.89
CA GLU A 151 -31.35 -1.00 0.61
C GLU A 151 -31.81 0.12 -0.33
N ASP A 152 -31.31 0.09 -1.57
CA ASP A 152 -31.60 1.09 -2.62
C ASP A 152 -32.32 0.51 -3.84
N GLY A 153 -32.51 -0.82 -3.88
CA GLY A 153 -33.28 -1.49 -4.92
C GLY A 153 -32.71 -2.85 -5.30
N THR A 154 -33.06 -3.33 -6.48
CA THR A 154 -32.57 -4.61 -7.02
C THR A 154 -32.06 -4.45 -8.45
N VAL A 155 -31.14 -5.33 -8.85
CA VAL A 155 -30.53 -5.38 -10.18
C VAL A 155 -30.40 -6.84 -10.63
N ASP A 156 -30.72 -7.12 -11.90
CA ASP A 156 -30.58 -8.47 -12.46
C ASP A 156 -29.22 -8.63 -13.13
N LEU A 157 -28.38 -9.52 -12.59
CA LEU A 157 -27.00 -9.78 -13.04
C LEU A 157 -26.76 -11.28 -13.16
N GLY A 158 -26.17 -11.72 -14.27
CA GLY A 158 -25.92 -13.15 -14.50
C GLY A 158 -27.18 -14.03 -14.48
N GLY A 159 -28.36 -13.45 -14.75
CA GLY A 159 -29.65 -14.14 -14.67
C GLY A 159 -30.20 -14.33 -13.26
N ARG A 160 -29.64 -13.64 -12.26
CA ARG A 160 -30.06 -13.67 -10.86
C ARG A 160 -30.36 -12.26 -10.37
N THR A 161 -31.30 -12.13 -9.44
CA THR A 161 -31.69 -10.85 -8.86
C THR A 161 -30.84 -10.57 -7.64
N TRP A 162 -30.05 -9.50 -7.70
CA TRP A 162 -29.22 -8.99 -6.62
C TRP A 162 -29.93 -7.83 -5.95
N THR A 163 -29.79 -7.74 -4.64
CA THR A 163 -30.20 -6.56 -3.87
C THR A 163 -29.05 -5.56 -3.85
N ARG A 164 -29.34 -4.30 -4.19
CA ARG A 164 -28.39 -3.20 -4.08
C ARG A 164 -28.61 -2.49 -2.76
N LEU A 165 -27.53 -2.30 -2.02
CA LEU A 165 -27.49 -1.48 -0.83
C LEU A 165 -26.37 -0.45 -0.95
N THR A 166 -26.50 0.65 -0.22
CA THR A 166 -25.44 1.62 0.01
C THR A 166 -24.93 1.46 1.44
N SER A 167 -23.63 1.23 1.59
CA SER A 167 -22.97 1.19 2.91
C SER A 167 -23.00 2.55 3.61
N GLU A 168 -22.73 2.62 4.91
CA GLU A 168 -22.61 3.89 5.64
C GLU A 168 -21.61 4.87 4.98
N ARG A 169 -20.61 4.33 4.28
CA ARG A 169 -19.55 5.08 3.61
C ARG A 169 -19.94 5.58 2.22
N GLY A 170 -21.16 5.26 1.75
CA GLY A 170 -21.63 5.60 0.42
C GLY A 170 -21.13 4.66 -0.68
N GLU A 171 -20.65 3.47 -0.32
CA GLU A 171 -20.14 2.47 -1.27
C GLU A 171 -21.27 1.50 -1.65
N THR A 172 -21.26 1.04 -2.90
CA THR A 172 -22.24 0.07 -3.40
C THR A 172 -21.95 -1.32 -2.85
N VAL A 173 -23.01 -1.97 -2.40
CA VAL A 173 -23.02 -3.35 -1.91
C VAL A 173 -24.07 -4.10 -2.72
N LEU A 174 -23.67 -5.18 -3.38
CA LEU A 174 -24.56 -6.09 -4.07
C LEU A 174 -24.64 -7.38 -3.27
N THR A 175 -25.85 -7.77 -2.86
CA THR A 175 -26.07 -9.01 -2.12
C THR A 175 -26.96 -9.97 -2.88
N LEU A 176 -26.67 -11.26 -2.73
CA LEU A 176 -27.47 -12.35 -3.24
C LEU A 176 -27.61 -13.39 -2.13
N GLU A 177 -28.85 -13.73 -1.79
CA GLU A 177 -29.18 -14.76 -0.82
C GLU A 177 -29.69 -16.00 -1.57
N ASP A 178 -29.02 -17.15 -1.40
CA ASP A 178 -29.48 -18.44 -1.89
C ASP A 178 -29.52 -19.47 -0.75
N GLY A 179 -30.72 -19.70 -0.22
CA GLY A 179 -30.92 -20.57 0.94
C GLY A 179 -30.28 -20.01 2.20
N GLU A 180 -29.25 -20.71 2.71
CA GLU A 180 -28.46 -20.28 3.88
C GLU A 180 -27.17 -19.56 3.48
N VAL A 181 -26.88 -19.47 2.18
CA VAL A 181 -25.66 -18.86 1.65
C VAL A 181 -25.93 -17.40 1.29
N THR A 182 -25.07 -16.52 1.78
CA THR A 182 -25.08 -15.10 1.40
C THR A 182 -23.82 -14.79 0.62
N THR A 183 -24.01 -14.21 -0.57
CA THR A 183 -22.95 -13.69 -1.41
C THR A 183 -23.01 -12.17 -1.41
N VAL A 184 -21.86 -11.53 -1.28
CA VAL A 184 -21.71 -10.07 -1.27
C VAL A 184 -20.61 -9.65 -2.23
N VAL A 185 -20.87 -8.62 -3.01
CA VAL A 185 -19.87 -7.91 -3.81
C VAL A 185 -19.88 -6.45 -3.41
N THR A 186 -18.71 -5.93 -3.01
CA THR A 186 -18.57 -4.56 -2.53
C THR A 186 -17.14 -4.07 -2.68
N GLY A 187 -16.95 -2.75 -2.77
CA GLY A 187 -15.61 -2.17 -2.84
C GLY A 187 -15.64 -0.69 -3.23
N SER A 188 -14.46 -0.18 -3.58
CA SER A 188 -14.30 1.21 -4.05
C SER A 188 -14.52 1.38 -5.55
N ALA A 189 -14.62 0.26 -6.29
CA ALA A 189 -14.91 0.27 -7.71
C ALA A 189 -16.31 0.82 -8.02
N ASP A 190 -16.46 1.36 -9.23
CA ASP A 190 -17.75 1.87 -9.71
C ASP A 190 -18.78 0.74 -9.85
N ASP A 191 -20.07 1.10 -9.79
CA ASP A 191 -21.19 0.17 -9.87
C ASP A 191 -21.07 -0.83 -11.03
N ASP A 192 -20.74 -0.36 -12.24
CA ASP A 192 -20.61 -1.21 -13.43
C ASP A 192 -19.52 -2.31 -13.26
N GLU A 193 -18.43 -1.99 -12.55
CA GLU A 193 -17.34 -2.94 -12.30
C GLU A 193 -17.72 -3.96 -11.21
N LEU A 194 -18.41 -3.51 -10.16
CA LEU A 194 -18.96 -4.40 -9.13
C LEU A 194 -20.04 -5.33 -9.71
N GLU A 195 -20.92 -4.79 -10.56
CA GLU A 195 -21.94 -5.55 -11.28
C GLU A 195 -21.33 -6.59 -12.21
N THR A 196 -20.20 -6.27 -12.84
CA THR A 196 -19.44 -7.23 -13.66
C THR A 196 -18.95 -8.40 -12.81
N VAL A 197 -18.44 -8.13 -11.61
CA VAL A 197 -18.02 -9.19 -10.68
C VAL A 197 -19.21 -10.03 -10.23
N ALA A 198 -20.28 -9.41 -9.76
CA ALA A 198 -21.50 -10.10 -9.33
C ALA A 198 -22.14 -10.93 -10.46
N GLY A 199 -22.19 -10.40 -11.68
CA GLY A 199 -22.74 -11.07 -12.86
C GLY A 199 -21.90 -12.25 -13.36
N SER A 200 -20.63 -12.34 -12.95
CA SER A 200 -19.70 -13.43 -13.29
C SER A 200 -19.73 -14.60 -12.30
N VAL A 201 -20.44 -14.45 -11.18
CA VAL A 201 -20.51 -15.50 -10.15
C VAL A 201 -21.24 -16.72 -10.71
N ALA A 202 -20.58 -17.87 -10.62
CA ALA A 202 -21.08 -19.15 -11.09
C ALA A 202 -20.71 -20.30 -10.14
N PRO A 203 -21.43 -21.43 -10.18
CA PRO A 203 -21.13 -22.60 -9.37
C PRO A 203 -19.71 -23.15 -9.61
N VAL A 204 -19.00 -23.45 -8.53
CA VAL A 204 -17.66 -24.03 -8.59
C VAL A 204 -17.76 -25.53 -8.82
N VAL A 205 -17.29 -25.99 -9.98
CA VAL A 205 -17.23 -27.42 -10.28
C VAL A 205 -16.00 -28.04 -9.60
N VAL A 206 -16.23 -28.76 -8.49
CA VAL A 206 -15.19 -29.58 -7.83
C VAL A 206 -14.90 -30.79 -8.72
N ARG A 207 -13.64 -30.95 -9.13
CA ARG A 207 -13.18 -32.09 -9.97
C ARG A 207 -12.33 -33.07 -9.18
#